data_AF-A0A5N5T014-F1
#
_entry.id   AF-A0A5N5T014-F1
#
_cell.length_a   1.000
_cell.length_b   1.000
_cell.length_c   1.000
_cell.angle_alpha   90.00
_cell.angle_beta   90.00
_cell.angle_gamma   90.00
#
_symmetry.space_group_name_H-M   'P 1'
#
loop_
_entity.id
_entity.type
_entity.pdbx_description
1 polymer ?
#
loop_
_entity_poly.entity_id
_entity_poly.type
_entity_poly.pdbx_seq_one_letter_code
_entity_poly.pdbx_strand_id
1 'polypeptide(L)'
;MVENERAELVVLQHEFDWLLTEEVPRTFNQVMQILKDCCTHFPVPLCGHDAAAKQEKYIMSTPSHTTQDQVKCVVTVNGDTISQADMSLKIAKHANQIHRTSVTPEAPWRIQQIQDAANFIQLAIKFLDGHGANNTFKTSGEVLSVLTHLTSLLQKGRSSLLIPRKKTIDELMNSRNMLVLAVYHLSNAAGTVKFDSIQAECAVPWLNPVLVSFTTALHIAHQLRDKVSVFSQYKDFTPDSCSVSTVSC
;
A
#
# COMPACT_ATOMS: atom_id res chain seq x y z
N MET A 1 -39.59 13.53 -29.70
CA MET A 1 -39.13 12.42 -28.82
C MET A 1 -37.89 11.77 -29.40
N VAL A 2 -37.97 11.10 -30.55
CA VAL A 2 -36.82 10.41 -31.18
C VAL A 2 -35.63 11.33 -31.53
N GLU A 3 -35.87 12.55 -32.01
CA GLU A 3 -34.79 13.52 -32.26
C GLU A 3 -34.09 14.01 -30.98
N ASN A 4 -34.83 14.07 -29.87
CA ASN A 4 -34.27 14.47 -28.57
C ASN A 4 -33.36 13.37 -28.02
N GLU A 5 -33.78 12.11 -28.12
CA GLU A 5 -32.96 10.94 -27.74
C GLU A 5 -31.67 10.88 -28.57
N ARG A 6 -31.74 11.15 -29.88
CA ARG A 6 -30.55 11.18 -30.75
C ARG A 6 -29.58 12.30 -30.37
N ALA A 7 -30.09 13.47 -30.00
CA ALA A 7 -29.26 14.59 -29.54
C ALA A 7 -28.56 14.26 -28.22
N GLU A 8 -29.26 13.63 -27.28
CA GLU A 8 -28.69 13.17 -25.99
C GLU A 8 -27.56 12.15 -26.20
N LEU A 9 -27.72 11.18 -27.12
CA LEU A 9 -26.67 10.20 -27.45
C LEU A 9 -25.41 10.85 -28.02
N VAL A 10 -25.55 11.87 -28.86
CA VAL A 10 -24.40 12.60 -29.42
C VAL A 10 -23.64 13.35 -28.32
N VAL A 11 -24.35 13.96 -27.38
CA VAL A 11 -23.73 14.63 -26.22
C VAL A 11 -22.98 13.63 -25.35
N LEU A 12 -23.60 12.48 -25.03
CA LEU A 12 -22.95 11.42 -24.25
C LEU A 12 -21.68 10.90 -24.93
N GLN A 13 -21.68 10.76 -26.25
CA GLN A 13 -20.49 10.36 -27.01
C GLN A 13 -19.38 11.41 -26.89
N HIS A 14 -19.70 12.70 -27.01
CA HIS A 14 -18.72 13.78 -26.82
C HIS A 14 -18.16 13.82 -25.40
N GLU A 15 -18.98 13.59 -24.38
CA GLU A 15 -18.53 13.50 -22.99
C GLU A 15 -17.60 12.32 -22.77
N PHE A 16 -17.90 11.17 -23.38
CA PHE A 16 -17.04 9.99 -23.31
C PHE A 16 -15.70 10.21 -24.01
N ASP A 17 -15.69 10.85 -25.18
CA ASP A 17 -14.46 11.19 -25.88
C ASP A 17 -13.61 12.17 -25.07
N TRP A 18 -14.23 13.15 -24.41
CA TRP A 18 -13.56 14.06 -23.48
C TRP A 18 -12.98 13.32 -22.27
N LEU A 19 -13.73 12.39 -21.68
CA LEU A 19 -13.26 11.55 -20.56
C LEU A 19 -11.97 10.81 -20.96
N LEU A 20 -11.94 10.19 -22.14
CA LEU A 20 -10.77 9.44 -22.62
C LEU A 20 -9.58 10.32 -22.96
N THR A 21 -9.80 11.47 -23.58
CA THR A 21 -8.74 12.34 -24.10
C THR A 21 -8.20 13.32 -23.08
N GLU A 22 -9.02 13.75 -22.11
CA GLU A 22 -8.66 14.79 -21.15
C GLU A 22 -8.58 14.25 -19.72
N GLU A 23 -9.63 13.60 -19.23
CA GLU A 23 -9.71 13.22 -17.82
C GLU A 23 -8.82 12.02 -17.46
N VAL A 24 -8.77 11.00 -18.32
CA VAL A 24 -7.92 9.82 -18.11
C VAL A 24 -6.43 10.21 -18.01
N PRO A 25 -5.83 10.95 -18.98
CA PRO A 25 -4.43 11.38 -18.87
C PRO A 25 -4.16 12.29 -17.68
N ARG A 26 -5.07 13.22 -17.36
CA ARG A 26 -4.95 14.10 -16.18
C ARG A 26 -4.88 13.28 -14.89
N THR A 27 -5.75 12.29 -14.76
CA THR A 27 -5.80 11.40 -13.59
C THR A 27 -4.53 10.57 -13.48
N PHE A 28 -4.03 10.01 -14.58
CA PHE A 28 -2.79 9.22 -14.59
C PHE A 28 -1.59 10.09 -14.17
N ASN A 29 -1.52 11.32 -14.67
CA ASN A 29 -0.50 12.28 -14.26
C ASN A 29 -0.61 12.62 -12.77
N GLN A 30 -1.82 12.81 -12.26
CA GLN A 30 -2.04 13.07 -10.83
C GLN A 30 -1.58 11.89 -9.96
N VAL A 31 -1.96 10.66 -10.32
CA VAL A 31 -1.49 9.45 -9.61
C VAL A 31 0.03 9.34 -9.70
N MET A 32 0.61 9.57 -10.88
CA MET A 32 2.07 9.56 -11.06
C MET A 32 2.79 10.53 -10.12
N GLN A 33 2.30 11.77 -9.99
CA GLN A 33 2.90 12.75 -9.09
C GLN A 33 2.82 12.28 -7.63
N ILE A 34 1.66 11.77 -7.19
CA ILE A 34 1.51 11.21 -5.84
C ILE A 34 2.51 10.09 -5.59
N LEU A 35 2.75 9.20 -6.56
CA LEU A 35 3.72 8.11 -6.41
C LEU A 35 5.17 8.63 -6.38
N LYS A 36 5.51 9.63 -7.18
CA LYS A 36 6.84 10.26 -7.16
C LYS A 36 7.10 10.95 -5.83
N ASP A 37 6.12 11.69 -5.31
CA ASP A 37 6.20 12.32 -3.98
C ASP A 37 6.33 11.25 -2.88
N CYS A 38 5.56 10.15 -2.99
CA CYS A 38 5.64 9.02 -2.07
C CYS A 38 7.04 8.40 -2.00
N CYS A 39 7.75 8.30 -3.14
CA CYS A 39 9.14 7.82 -3.16
C CYS A 39 10.08 8.65 -2.28
N THR A 40 9.84 9.96 -2.11
CA THR A 40 10.67 10.82 -1.27
C THR A 40 10.53 10.53 0.23
N HIS A 41 9.43 9.88 0.62
CA HIS A 41 9.19 9.46 2.01
C HIS A 41 9.78 8.09 2.33
N PHE A 42 10.13 7.27 1.34
CA PHE A 42 10.68 5.95 1.62
C PHE A 42 12.07 6.05 2.24
N PRO A 43 12.43 5.13 3.16
CA PRO A 43 13.72 5.14 3.82
C PRO A 43 14.84 4.56 2.90
N VAL A 44 14.49 4.07 1.71
CA VAL A 44 15.41 3.53 0.70
C VAL A 44 15.42 4.44 -0.53
N PRO A 45 16.56 4.57 -1.24
CA PRO A 45 16.61 5.30 -2.50
C PRO A 45 15.61 4.71 -3.52
N LEU A 46 14.74 5.55 -4.06
CA LEU A 46 13.73 5.15 -5.05
C LEU A 46 13.59 6.19 -6.14
N CYS A 47 13.37 5.72 -7.37
CA CYS A 47 13.03 6.58 -8.51
C CYS A 47 14.05 7.72 -8.78
N GLY A 48 15.34 7.45 -8.56
CA GLY A 48 16.40 8.45 -8.73
C GLY A 48 16.49 9.48 -7.61
N HIS A 49 15.67 9.36 -6.57
CA HIS A 49 15.80 10.14 -5.35
C HIS A 49 16.82 9.46 -4.43
N ASP A 50 17.97 10.10 -4.24
CA ASP A 50 18.93 9.75 -3.21
C ASP A 50 18.34 10.16 -1.85
N ALA A 51 17.53 9.29 -1.26
CA ALA A 51 17.28 9.36 0.17
C ALA A 51 18.63 9.15 0.85
N ALA A 52 19.23 10.23 1.38
CA ALA A 52 20.44 10.11 2.17
C ALA A 52 20.22 9.02 3.20
N ALA A 53 21.01 7.94 3.15
CA ALA A 53 20.82 6.75 3.96
C ALA A 53 20.89 7.13 5.45
N LYS A 54 19.74 7.52 6.00
CA LYS A 54 19.64 8.02 7.35
C LYS A 54 19.56 6.81 8.25
N GLN A 55 20.59 6.62 9.05
CA GLN A 55 20.54 5.67 10.14
C GLN A 55 19.53 6.17 11.17
N GLU A 56 18.49 5.37 11.40
CA GLU A 56 17.42 5.68 12.34
C GLU A 56 17.45 4.73 13.52
N LYS A 57 17.23 5.27 14.72
CA LYS A 57 17.24 4.52 15.97
C LYS A 57 15.85 4.52 16.57
N TYR A 58 15.28 3.33 16.72
CA TYR A 58 13.96 3.08 17.28
C TYR A 58 14.10 2.44 18.65
N ILE A 59 13.38 2.97 19.64
CA ILE A 59 13.35 2.43 20.99
C ILE A 59 11.93 1.94 21.25
N MET A 60 11.84 0.69 21.69
CA MET A 60 10.57 -0.02 21.87
C MET A 60 10.63 -0.73 23.21
N SER A 61 9.65 -0.51 24.07
CA SER A 61 9.59 -1.15 25.37
C SER A 61 8.14 -1.39 25.78
N THR A 62 7.92 -2.47 26.52
CA THR A 62 6.64 -2.68 27.22
C THR A 62 6.37 -1.54 28.20
N PRO A 63 5.09 -1.19 28.46
CA PRO A 63 4.76 -0.12 29.40
C PRO A 63 5.35 -0.37 30.80
N SER A 64 5.87 0.68 31.42
CA SER A 64 6.59 0.61 32.71
C SER A 64 5.76 0.12 33.90
N HIS A 65 4.43 0.12 33.78
CA HIS A 65 3.49 -0.21 34.85
C HIS A 65 3.01 -1.66 34.84
N THR A 66 3.55 -2.52 33.97
CA THR A 66 3.17 -3.94 33.95
C THR A 66 3.94 -4.73 35.02
N THR A 67 3.21 -5.53 35.79
CA THR A 67 3.79 -6.53 36.73
C THR A 67 4.20 -7.84 36.03
N GLN A 68 4.05 -7.87 34.70
CA GLN A 68 4.36 -9.01 33.84
C GLN A 68 5.79 -8.93 33.28
N ASP A 69 6.12 -9.86 32.38
CA ASP A 69 7.38 -9.88 31.66
C ASP A 69 7.59 -8.58 30.86
N GLN A 70 8.82 -8.07 30.87
CA GLN A 70 9.17 -6.80 30.26
C GLN A 70 10.22 -7.00 29.17
N VAL A 71 10.03 -6.35 28.03
CA VAL A 71 11.04 -6.30 26.96
C VAL A 71 11.39 -4.86 26.65
N LYS A 72 12.68 -4.60 26.45
CA LYS A 72 13.23 -3.36 25.90
C LYS A 72 14.11 -3.70 24.71
N CYS A 73 13.89 -3.00 23.61
CA CYS A 73 14.64 -3.17 22.38
C CYS A 73 15.07 -1.82 21.84
N VAL A 74 16.30 -1.76 21.36
CA VAL A 74 16.87 -0.62 20.66
C VAL A 74 17.29 -1.10 19.28
N VAL A 75 16.56 -0.70 18.25
CA VAL A 75 16.78 -1.13 16.86
C VAL A 75 17.40 0.02 16.08
N THR A 76 18.44 -0.28 15.31
CA THR A 76 19.05 0.63 14.35
C THR A 76 18.72 0.14 12.94
N VAL A 77 18.04 1.00 12.19
CA VAL A 77 17.54 0.71 10.84
C VAL A 77 18.20 1.64 9.84
N ASN A 78 18.74 1.06 8.78
CA ASN A 78 19.28 1.75 7.61
C ASN A 78 18.39 1.37 6.41
N GLY A 79 17.47 2.24 6.05
CA GLY A 79 16.53 1.97 4.96
C GLY A 79 15.59 0.79 5.25
N ASP A 80 15.74 -0.29 4.49
CA ASP A 80 15.00 -1.54 4.67
C ASP A 80 15.74 -2.55 5.56
N THR A 81 16.88 -2.18 6.16
CA THR A 81 17.77 -3.13 6.82
C THR A 81 17.96 -2.80 8.30
N ILE A 82 17.64 -3.74 9.19
CA ILE A 82 18.02 -3.70 10.60
C ILE A 82 19.51 -4.07 10.68
N SER A 83 20.36 -3.05 10.87
CA SER A 83 21.81 -3.24 10.96
C SER A 83 22.25 -3.65 12.36
N GLN A 84 21.51 -3.24 13.38
CA GLN A 84 21.77 -3.60 14.77
C GLN A 84 20.46 -3.62 15.55
N ALA A 85 20.33 -4.55 16.50
CA ALA A 85 19.24 -4.51 17.46
C ALA A 85 19.74 -5.04 18.80
N ASP A 86 19.54 -4.29 19.88
CA ASP A 86 19.88 -4.71 21.24
C ASP A 86 18.60 -4.98 22.02
N MET A 87 18.38 -6.25 22.39
CA MET A 87 17.17 -6.72 23.08
C MET A 87 17.48 -7.14 24.50
N SER A 88 16.68 -6.68 25.46
CA SER A 88 16.74 -7.06 26.87
C SER A 88 15.36 -7.54 27.32
N LEU A 89 15.29 -8.78 27.79
CA LEU A 89 14.08 -9.43 28.30
C LEU A 89 14.24 -9.68 29.81
N LYS A 90 13.25 -9.24 30.59
CA LYS A 90 13.13 -9.51 32.03
C LYS A 90 11.87 -10.32 32.26
N ILE A 91 12.02 -11.54 32.75
CA ILE A 91 10.91 -12.45 33.05
C ILE A 91 10.49 -12.24 34.51
N ALA A 92 9.22 -11.99 34.78
CA ALA A 92 8.71 -11.68 36.11
C ALA A 92 8.99 -12.81 37.13
N LYS A 93 8.88 -14.07 36.70
CA LYS A 93 9.21 -15.25 37.51
C LYS A 93 10.70 -15.38 37.86
N HIS A 94 11.57 -14.78 37.06
CA HIS A 94 13.02 -14.78 37.23
C HIS A 94 13.57 -13.35 37.25
N ALA A 95 12.99 -12.49 38.10
CA ALA A 95 13.24 -11.04 38.06
C ALA A 95 14.70 -10.63 38.28
N ASN A 96 15.52 -11.51 38.87
CA ASN A 96 16.96 -11.30 39.08
C ASN A 96 17.81 -11.53 37.82
N GLN A 97 17.24 -12.12 36.76
CA GLN A 97 17.93 -12.41 35.52
C GLN A 97 17.36 -11.53 34.38
N ILE A 98 18.27 -10.89 33.64
CA ILE A 98 17.96 -10.18 32.41
C ILE A 98 18.62 -10.93 31.27
N HIS A 99 17.81 -11.46 30.37
CA HIS A 99 18.29 -12.12 29.15
C HIS A 99 18.56 -11.07 28.09
N ARG A 100 19.73 -11.13 27.46
CA ARG A 100 20.12 -10.19 26.40
C ARG A 100 20.45 -10.95 25.13
N THR A 101 20.06 -10.39 24.00
CA THR A 101 20.40 -10.89 22.67
C THR A 101 20.47 -9.72 21.70
N SER A 102 21.15 -9.90 20.57
CA SER A 102 21.35 -8.83 19.62
C SER A 102 21.40 -9.29 18.17
N VAL A 103 20.99 -8.41 17.27
CA VAL A 103 21.35 -8.46 15.84
C VAL A 103 22.63 -7.65 15.68
N THR A 104 23.65 -8.23 15.05
CA THR A 104 24.95 -7.58 14.85
C THR A 104 25.13 -7.15 13.39
N PRO A 105 26.01 -6.16 13.11
CA PRO A 105 26.24 -5.66 11.75
C PRO A 105 26.72 -6.71 10.74
N GLU A 106 27.31 -7.80 11.21
CA GLU A 106 27.83 -8.91 10.41
C GLU A 106 26.71 -9.80 9.86
N ALA A 107 25.52 -9.77 10.49
CA ALA A 107 24.35 -10.54 10.09
C ALA A 107 23.09 -9.65 10.14
N PRO A 108 23.00 -8.62 9.27
CA PRO A 108 21.88 -7.69 9.29
C PRO A 108 20.58 -8.35 8.81
N TRP A 109 19.44 -7.85 9.29
CA TRP A 109 18.12 -8.38 8.93
C TRP A 109 17.38 -7.43 7.98
N ARG A 110 16.97 -7.90 6.80
CA ARG A 110 16.17 -7.11 5.84
C ARG A 110 14.67 -7.20 6.09
N ILE A 111 14.00 -6.05 6.10
CA ILE A 111 12.56 -5.89 6.28
C ILE A 111 11.88 -6.01 4.90
N GLN A 112 11.48 -7.23 4.57
CA GLN A 112 10.89 -7.55 3.26
C GLN A 112 9.67 -6.68 2.90
N GLN A 113 8.88 -6.25 3.90
CA GLN A 113 7.70 -5.40 3.68
C GLN A 113 8.05 -4.06 3.02
N ILE A 114 9.17 -3.45 3.42
CA ILE A 114 9.66 -2.18 2.86
C ILE A 114 10.13 -2.41 1.43
N GLN A 115 10.89 -3.48 1.20
CA GLN A 115 11.38 -3.84 -0.14
C GLN A 115 10.23 -4.15 -1.12
N ASP A 116 9.24 -4.92 -0.69
CA ASP A 116 8.08 -5.26 -1.51
C ASP A 116 7.29 -4.01 -1.90
N ALA A 117 7.03 -3.11 -0.94
CA ALA A 117 6.32 -1.86 -1.19
C ALA A 117 7.10 -0.95 -2.16
N ALA A 118 8.41 -0.84 -1.96
CA ALA A 118 9.34 -0.14 -2.84
C ALA A 118 9.37 -0.71 -4.27
N ASN A 119 9.21 -2.02 -4.43
CA ASN A 119 9.12 -2.65 -5.74
C ASN A 119 7.77 -2.35 -6.41
N PHE A 120 6.66 -2.43 -5.67
CA PHE A 120 5.33 -2.15 -6.22
C PHE A 120 5.16 -0.69 -6.66
N ILE A 121 5.70 0.27 -5.92
CA ILE A 121 5.63 1.68 -6.32
C ILE A 121 6.44 1.95 -7.60
N GLN A 122 7.65 1.39 -7.71
CA GLN A 122 8.46 1.50 -8.93
C GLN A 122 7.77 0.84 -10.13
N LEU A 123 7.13 -0.31 -9.92
CA LEU A 123 6.38 -1.00 -10.98
C LEU A 123 5.17 -0.17 -11.42
N ALA A 124 4.44 0.44 -10.48
CA ALA A 124 3.31 1.32 -10.79
C ALA A 124 3.74 2.59 -11.55
N ILE A 125 4.85 3.21 -11.15
CA ILE A 125 5.44 4.36 -11.86
C ILE A 125 5.84 3.96 -13.28
N LYS A 126 6.64 2.89 -13.44
CA LYS A 126 7.02 2.39 -14.78
C LYS A 126 5.82 2.03 -15.65
N PHE A 127 4.79 1.44 -15.05
CA PHE A 127 3.56 1.11 -15.73
C PHE A 127 2.83 2.36 -16.23
N LEU A 128 2.73 3.40 -15.41
CA LEU A 128 2.13 4.68 -15.79
C LEU A 128 2.99 5.45 -16.79
N ASP A 129 4.33 5.36 -16.75
CA ASP A 129 5.20 5.98 -17.76
C ASP A 129 4.93 5.39 -19.15
N GLY A 130 4.66 4.08 -19.22
CA GLY A 130 4.26 3.41 -20.47
C GLY A 130 2.83 3.69 -20.93
N HIS A 131 1.97 4.25 -20.06
CA HIS A 131 0.55 4.49 -20.34
C HIS A 131 0.08 5.95 -20.22
N GLY A 132 0.95 6.86 -19.79
CA GLY A 132 0.66 8.29 -19.58
C GLY A 132 0.85 9.12 -20.84
N ALA A 133 0.29 10.34 -20.83
CA ALA A 133 0.33 11.49 -21.77
C ALA A 133 0.24 11.24 -23.29
N ASN A 134 0.87 10.19 -23.83
CA ASN A 134 1.01 9.89 -25.24
C ASN A 134 0.14 8.71 -25.71
N ASN A 135 -0.47 7.96 -24.79
CA ASN A 135 -1.38 6.87 -25.17
C ASN A 135 -2.79 7.40 -25.45
N THR A 136 -3.20 7.29 -26.72
CA THR A 136 -4.57 7.54 -27.14
C THR A 136 -5.44 6.31 -26.84
N PHE A 137 -6.16 6.35 -25.72
CA PHE A 137 -7.16 5.34 -25.39
C PHE A 137 -8.37 5.48 -26.32
N LYS A 138 -8.82 4.36 -26.89
CA LYS A 138 -9.99 4.35 -27.79
C LYS A 138 -11.20 3.69 -27.15
N THR A 139 -10.97 2.80 -26.19
CA THR A 139 -12.04 2.02 -25.60
C THR A 139 -12.05 2.09 -24.08
N SER A 140 -13.25 2.13 -23.51
CA SER A 140 -13.48 1.92 -22.07
C SER A 140 -12.80 0.64 -21.56
N GLY A 141 -12.84 -0.45 -22.33
CA GLY A 141 -12.22 -1.73 -21.95
C GLY A 141 -10.70 -1.63 -21.74
N GLU A 142 -9.99 -0.92 -22.63
CA GLU A 142 -8.57 -0.63 -22.46
C GLU A 142 -8.31 0.13 -21.16
N VAL A 143 -9.05 1.22 -20.94
CA VAL A 143 -8.88 2.07 -19.75
C VAL A 143 -9.19 1.30 -18.46
N LEU A 144 -10.27 0.52 -18.44
CA LEU A 144 -10.65 -0.30 -17.30
C LEU A 144 -9.62 -1.38 -16.99
N SER A 145 -9.02 -1.99 -18.03
CA SER A 145 -7.94 -2.97 -17.86
C SER A 145 -6.70 -2.32 -17.23
N VAL A 146 -6.29 -1.15 -17.73
CA VAL A 146 -5.16 -0.38 -17.20
C VAL A 146 -5.42 0.03 -15.75
N LEU A 147 -6.61 0.56 -15.44
CA LEU A 147 -7.00 0.96 -14.09
C LEU A 147 -7.07 -0.23 -13.12
N THR A 148 -7.54 -1.39 -13.59
CA THR A 148 -7.57 -2.61 -12.79
C THR A 148 -6.16 -3.06 -12.43
N HIS A 149 -5.24 -3.03 -13.40
CA HIS A 149 -3.84 -3.37 -13.16
C HIS A 149 -3.17 -2.38 -12.20
N LEU A 150 -3.32 -1.07 -12.44
CA LEU A 150 -2.80 -0.01 -11.58
C LEU A 150 -3.28 -0.17 -10.14
N THR A 151 -4.60 -0.34 -9.95
CA THR A 151 -5.20 -0.55 -8.63
C THR A 151 -4.61 -1.77 -7.93
N SER A 152 -4.38 -2.87 -8.67
CA SER A 152 -3.74 -4.07 -8.12
C SER A 152 -2.32 -3.80 -7.62
N LEU A 153 -1.51 -3.05 -8.38
CA LEU A 153 -0.15 -2.69 -7.97
C LEU A 153 -0.14 -1.83 -6.70
N LEU A 154 -0.99 -0.80 -6.66
CA LEU A 154 -1.12 0.10 -5.51
C LEU A 154 -1.62 -0.65 -4.26
N GLN A 155 -2.60 -1.54 -4.42
CA GLN A 155 -3.15 -2.34 -3.32
C GLN A 155 -2.12 -3.32 -2.77
N LYS A 156 -1.29 -3.93 -3.63
CA LYS A 156 -0.19 -4.82 -3.21
C LYS A 156 0.90 -4.05 -2.44
N GLY A 157 1.29 -2.86 -2.93
CA GLY A 157 2.26 -2.00 -2.23
C GLY A 157 1.77 -1.52 -0.87
N ARG A 158 0.48 -1.16 -0.75
CA ARG A 158 -0.14 -0.81 0.53
C ARG A 158 -0.21 -2.01 1.48
N SER A 159 -0.69 -3.14 0.97
CA SER A 159 -0.90 -4.36 1.78
C SER A 159 0.42 -4.94 2.29
N SER A 160 1.52 -4.82 1.54
CA SER A 160 2.82 -5.32 2.00
C SER A 160 3.33 -4.59 3.24
N LEU A 161 2.95 -3.31 3.42
CA LEU A 161 3.28 -2.53 4.62
C LEU A 161 2.30 -2.80 5.78
N LEU A 162 1.02 -3.01 5.49
CA LEU A 162 -0.03 -3.19 6.50
C LEU A 162 -0.15 -4.62 7.05
N ILE A 163 0.15 -5.64 6.24
CA ILE A 163 -0.11 -7.04 6.57
C ILE A 163 1.23 -7.77 6.79
N PRO A 164 1.61 -8.07 8.04
CA PRO A 164 2.79 -8.87 8.32
C PRO A 164 2.60 -10.31 7.82
N ARG A 165 3.63 -10.89 7.21
CA ARG A 165 3.56 -12.22 6.58
C ARG A 165 3.30 -13.39 7.56
N LYS A 166 3.46 -13.20 8.87
CA LYS A 166 3.38 -14.27 9.90
C LYS A 166 2.66 -13.83 11.18
N LYS A 167 1.47 -13.21 11.06
CA LYS A 167 0.61 -12.90 12.22
C LYS A 167 -0.77 -13.53 12.07
N THR A 168 -1.40 -13.86 13.20
CA THR A 168 -2.81 -14.30 13.21
C THR A 168 -3.75 -13.12 12.97
N ILE A 169 -5.00 -13.39 12.55
CA ILE A 169 -6.02 -12.36 12.28
C ILE A 169 -6.27 -11.50 13.53
N ASP A 170 -6.30 -12.10 14.72
CA ASP A 170 -6.50 -11.38 15.99
C ASP A 170 -5.36 -10.40 16.30
N GLU A 171 -4.12 -10.74 15.94
CA GLU A 171 -2.95 -9.86 16.09
C GLU A 171 -2.92 -8.73 15.05
N LEU A 172 -3.53 -8.93 13.87
CA LEU A 172 -3.70 -7.93 12.84
C LEU A 172 -4.76 -6.88 13.22
N MET A 173 -5.86 -7.30 13.85
CA MET A 173 -6.99 -6.42 14.20
C MET A 173 -6.66 -5.34 15.24
N ASN A 174 -5.60 -5.54 16.04
CA ASN A 174 -5.13 -4.56 17.04
C ASN A 174 -3.86 -3.79 16.59
N SER A 175 -3.33 -4.09 15.41
CA SER A 175 -2.06 -3.54 14.92
C SER A 175 -2.23 -2.08 14.46
N ARG A 176 -1.37 -1.18 14.93
CA ARG A 176 -1.18 0.15 14.32
C ARG A 176 -0.05 0.09 13.29
N ASN A 177 0.13 1.15 12.50
CA ASN A 177 1.23 1.29 11.53
C ASN A 177 2.56 1.50 12.27
N MET A 178 3.12 0.43 12.86
CA MET A 178 4.26 0.50 13.77
C MET A 178 5.27 -0.62 13.49
N LEU A 179 6.52 -0.38 13.88
CA LEU A 179 7.51 -1.44 14.00
C LEU A 179 7.21 -2.24 15.26
N VAL A 180 7.09 -3.57 15.14
CA VAL A 180 6.68 -4.46 16.24
C VAL A 180 7.76 -5.50 16.51
N LEU A 181 8.14 -5.65 17.78
CA LEU A 181 8.90 -6.79 18.30
C LEU A 181 7.95 -7.66 19.09
N ALA A 182 7.89 -8.93 18.73
CA ALA A 182 7.22 -9.96 19.52
C ALA A 182 8.25 -10.95 20.05
N VAL A 183 8.21 -11.21 21.35
CA VAL A 183 8.99 -12.24 22.03
C VAL A 183 8.02 -13.33 22.48
N TYR A 184 8.29 -14.57 22.06
CA TYR A 184 7.50 -15.73 22.44
C TYR A 184 8.26 -16.54 23.48
N HIS A 185 7.68 -16.70 24.66
CA HIS A 185 8.23 -17.48 25.75
C HIS A 185 7.48 -18.81 25.86
N LEU A 186 8.21 -19.90 25.66
CA LEU A 186 7.69 -21.26 25.84
C LEU A 186 8.20 -21.79 27.17
N SER A 187 7.29 -22.16 28.07
CA SER A 187 7.62 -22.83 29.32
C SER A 187 6.96 -24.20 29.36
N ASN A 188 7.69 -25.22 29.80
CA ASN A 188 7.16 -26.57 29.98
C ASN A 188 7.09 -26.85 31.49
N ALA A 189 5.87 -27.02 31.99
CA ALA A 189 5.63 -27.42 33.38
C ALA A 189 4.79 -28.70 33.39
N ALA A 190 5.36 -29.78 33.92
CA ALA A 190 4.69 -31.07 34.08
C ALA A 190 4.04 -31.62 32.78
N GLY A 191 4.71 -31.48 31.63
CA GLY A 191 4.22 -31.98 30.34
C GLY A 191 3.21 -31.05 29.65
N THR A 192 2.81 -29.95 30.29
CA THR A 192 2.00 -28.91 29.66
C THR A 192 2.91 -27.78 29.18
N VAL A 193 2.90 -27.52 27.87
CA VAL A 193 3.58 -26.37 27.28
C VAL A 193 2.69 -25.16 27.42
N LYS A 194 3.16 -24.15 28.18
CA LYS A 194 2.54 -22.84 28.28
C LYS A 194 3.24 -21.88 27.32
N PHE A 195 2.45 -21.16 26.55
CA PHE A 195 2.89 -20.17 25.59
C PHE A 195 2.49 -18.77 26.08
N ASP A 196 3.46 -17.90 26.24
CA ASP A 196 3.26 -16.49 26.60
C ASP A 196 3.90 -15.60 25.51
N SER A 197 3.24 -14.50 25.12
CA SER A 197 3.78 -13.54 24.15
C SER A 197 3.90 -12.15 24.77
N ILE A 198 4.97 -11.45 24.41
CA ILE A 198 5.27 -10.10 24.87
C ILE A 198 5.55 -9.25 23.64
N GLN A 199 4.90 -8.09 23.54
CA GLN A 199 5.07 -7.21 22.41
C GLN A 199 5.54 -5.82 22.85
N ALA A 200 6.42 -5.24 22.05
CA ALA A 200 6.81 -3.83 22.13
C ALA A 200 6.74 -3.23 20.74
N GLU A 201 6.29 -1.98 20.67
CA GLU A 201 5.97 -1.33 19.39
C GLU A 201 6.55 0.08 19.37
N CYS A 202 6.93 0.56 18.19
CA CYS A 202 7.46 1.90 17.98
C CYS A 202 6.87 2.52 16.71
N ALA A 203 6.52 3.81 16.77
CA ALA A 203 6.02 4.53 15.61
C ALA A 203 7.14 4.75 14.58
N VAL A 204 6.80 4.61 13.30
CA VAL A 204 7.70 4.84 12.17
C VAL A 204 7.24 6.10 11.43
N PRO A 205 7.91 7.25 11.57
CA PRO A 205 7.38 8.54 11.11
C PRO A 205 7.05 8.59 9.61
N TRP A 206 7.86 7.93 8.77
CA TRP A 206 7.69 7.93 7.32
C TRP A 206 6.56 7.02 6.83
N LEU A 207 6.14 6.03 7.65
CA LEU A 207 5.20 5.00 7.23
C LEU A 207 3.80 5.57 6.95
N ASN A 208 3.33 6.49 7.80
CA ASN A 208 2.00 7.10 7.62
C ASN A 208 1.89 7.92 6.33
N PRO A 209 2.81 8.86 6.00
CA PRO A 209 2.80 9.56 4.72
C PRO A 209 2.77 8.63 3.49
N VAL A 210 3.54 7.53 3.53
CA VAL A 210 3.55 6.51 2.46
C VAL A 210 2.19 5.83 2.33
N LEU A 211 1.59 5.41 3.45
CA LEU A 211 0.27 4.77 3.45
C LEU A 211 -0.84 5.72 2.99
N VAL A 212 -0.77 6.99 3.37
CA VAL A 212 -1.67 8.03 2.87
C VAL A 212 -1.53 8.18 1.36
N SER A 213 -0.31 8.26 0.85
CA SER A 213 -0.05 8.38 -0.60
C SER A 213 -0.63 7.21 -1.39
N PHE A 214 -0.43 5.96 -0.94
CA PHE A 214 -1.06 4.78 -1.55
C PHE A 214 -2.59 4.87 -1.51
N THR A 215 -3.16 5.30 -0.39
CA THR A 215 -4.61 5.39 -0.21
C THR A 215 -5.22 6.45 -1.11
N THR A 216 -4.58 7.62 -1.23
CA THR A 216 -5.01 8.70 -2.12
C THR A 216 -4.91 8.29 -3.59
N ALA A 217 -3.80 7.65 -4.00
CA ALA A 217 -3.63 7.13 -5.35
C ALA A 217 -4.69 6.07 -5.71
N LEU A 218 -4.98 5.15 -4.78
CA LEU A 218 -6.06 4.15 -4.93
C LEU A 218 -7.43 4.81 -5.09
N HIS A 219 -7.72 5.80 -4.25
CA HIS A 219 -9.00 6.51 -4.30
C HIS A 219 -9.22 7.17 -5.66
N ILE A 220 -8.21 7.90 -6.16
CA ILE A 220 -8.26 8.56 -7.47
C ILE A 220 -8.44 7.53 -8.60
N ALA A 221 -7.69 6.43 -8.58
CA ALA A 221 -7.81 5.37 -9.59
C ALA A 221 -9.19 4.71 -9.57
N HIS A 222 -9.76 4.47 -8.38
CA HIS A 222 -11.11 3.94 -8.23
C HIS A 222 -12.18 4.90 -8.75
N GLN A 223 -12.09 6.19 -8.40
CA GLN A 223 -13.04 7.20 -8.90
C GLN A 223 -13.07 7.24 -10.43
N LEU A 224 -11.90 7.24 -11.08
CA LEU A 224 -11.84 7.21 -12.54
C LEU A 224 -12.40 5.90 -13.11
N ARG A 225 -12.09 4.76 -12.49
CA ARG A 225 -12.62 3.47 -12.92
C ARG A 225 -14.14 3.46 -12.86
N ASP A 226 -14.72 3.95 -11.78
CA ASP A 226 -16.17 3.97 -11.59
C ASP A 226 -16.84 4.90 -12.61
N LYS A 227 -16.24 6.07 -12.91
CA LYS A 227 -16.69 6.95 -14.01
C LYS A 227 -16.67 6.23 -15.36
N VAL A 228 -15.54 5.62 -15.74
CA VAL A 228 -15.40 4.89 -17.01
C VAL A 228 -16.37 3.72 -17.08
N SER A 229 -16.63 3.02 -15.96
CA SER A 229 -17.61 1.94 -15.88
C SER A 229 -19.04 2.41 -16.13
N VAL A 230 -19.42 3.61 -15.68
CA VAL A 230 -20.74 4.19 -15.99
C VAL A 230 -20.85 4.44 -17.49
N PHE A 231 -19.89 5.14 -18.10
CA PHE A 231 -19.92 5.40 -19.54
C PHE A 231 -19.84 4.13 -20.40
N SER A 232 -19.20 3.07 -19.91
CA SER A 232 -19.13 1.80 -20.62
C SER A 232 -20.48 1.10 -20.81
N GLN A 233 -21.49 1.43 -20.00
CA GLN A 233 -22.86 0.90 -20.13
C GLN A 233 -23.63 1.54 -21.29
N TYR A 234 -23.21 2.72 -21.74
CA TYR A 234 -23.86 3.45 -22.82
C TYR A 234 -23.23 3.18 -24.20
N LYS A 235 -22.15 2.40 -24.25
CA LYS A 235 -21.38 2.14 -25.47
C LYS A 235 -22.15 1.36 -26.54
N ASP A 236 -23.22 0.67 -26.16
CA ASP A 236 -24.12 -0.04 -27.08
C ASP A 236 -25.15 0.89 -27.74
N PHE A 237 -25.23 2.16 -27.34
CA PHE A 237 -26.10 3.17 -27.94
C PHE A 237 -25.35 4.01 -28.97
N THR A 238 -25.11 3.44 -30.15
CA THR A 238 -24.67 4.25 -31.29
C THR A 238 -25.85 5.10 -31.80
N PRO A 239 -25.63 6.35 -32.26
CA PRO A 239 -26.71 7.22 -32.78
C PRO A 239 -27.52 6.59 -33.92
N ASP A 240 -26.95 5.59 -34.60
CA ASP A 240 -27.57 4.88 -35.72
C ASP A 240 -28.50 3.74 -35.30
N SER A 241 -28.45 3.27 -34.05
CA SER A 241 -29.32 2.18 -33.58
C SER A 241 -30.78 2.61 -33.41
N CYS A 242 -31.06 3.92 -33.30
CA CYS A 242 -32.41 4.49 -33.31
C CYS A 242 -33.07 4.57 -34.70
N SER A 243 -32.39 4.15 -35.78
CA SER A 243 -32.93 4.24 -37.15
C SER A 243 -33.78 3.02 -37.59
N VAL A 244 -33.83 1.94 -36.81
CA VAL A 244 -34.48 0.68 -37.21
C VAL A 244 -35.74 0.43 -36.39
N SER A 245 -36.74 1.30 -36.49
CA SER A 245 -38.11 1.02 -36.01
C SER A 245 -39.13 1.86 -36.79
N THR A 246 -39.13 1.76 -38.12
CA THR A 246 -40.18 2.38 -38.94
C THR A 246 -40.43 1.67 -40.26
N VAL A 247 -40.57 0.34 -40.26
CA VAL A 247 -41.35 -0.38 -41.29
C VAL A 247 -41.86 -1.66 -40.60
N SER A 248 -43.14 -1.86 -40.36
CA SER A 248 -44.06 -2.47 -41.33
C SER A 248 -45.51 -2.23 -40.90
N CYS A 249 -46.30 -1.71 -41.84
CA CYS A 249 -47.76 -1.84 -41.85
C CYS A 249 -48.19 -3.30 -42.08
#